data_AF-A0A7T4C5K0-F1
#
_entry.id   AF-A0A7T4C5K0-F1
#
_cell.length_a   1.000
_cell.length_b   1.000
_cell.length_c   1.000
_cell.angle_alpha   90.00
_cell.angle_beta   90.00
_cell.angle_gamma   90.00
#
_symmetry.space_group_name_H-M   'P 1'
#
loop_
_entity.id
_entity.type
_entity.pdbx_description
1 polymer ?
#
loop_
_entity_poly.entity_id
_entity_poly.type
_entity_poly.pdbx_seq_one_letter_code
_entity_poly.pdbx_strand_id
1 'polypeptide(L)'
;MGIGVHDRPEYADGIGTLIINADGSYTFTPALNYTGPVPAVNYTVTDGDDTNDSTMTITITPVDEPVSLNGLQVEGGELVLDEAALPDGSAPDGAALTKSSTFTFNAADGVQSLTLGGVTLISNGQVLTTFPQGIPSG
;
A
#
# COMPACT_ATOMS: atom_id res chain seq x y z
N MET A 1 2.64 -39.05 -21.82
CA MET A 1 2.11 -37.70 -21.54
C MET A 1 3.10 -36.96 -20.65
N GLY A 2 3.94 -36.14 -21.26
CA GLY A 2 4.83 -35.25 -20.54
C GLY A 2 4.85 -33.95 -21.33
N ILE A 3 4.45 -32.85 -20.71
CA ILE A 3 4.47 -31.59 -21.43
C ILE A 3 5.92 -31.10 -21.52
N GLY A 4 6.44 -31.04 -22.74
CA GLY A 4 7.73 -30.44 -23.03
C GLY A 4 7.57 -28.93 -23.11
N VAL A 5 7.68 -28.23 -21.98
CA VAL A 5 7.70 -26.76 -21.97
C VAL A 5 9.02 -26.32 -22.60
N HIS A 6 9.00 -25.85 -23.85
CA HIS A 6 10.24 -25.49 -24.57
C HIS A 6 10.65 -24.02 -24.46
N ASP A 7 9.87 -23.15 -23.82
CA ASP A 7 10.30 -21.79 -23.54
C ASP A 7 10.18 -21.49 -22.06
N ARG A 8 11.30 -21.07 -21.48
CA ARG A 8 11.47 -20.72 -20.08
C ARG A 8 11.01 -19.27 -19.90
N PRO A 9 9.79 -18.98 -19.40
CA PRO A 9 9.36 -17.61 -19.19
C PRO A 9 9.88 -17.22 -17.80
N GLU A 10 11.16 -16.88 -17.72
CA GLU A 10 11.67 -16.10 -16.61
C GLU A 10 11.16 -14.68 -16.80
N TYR A 11 10.00 -14.34 -16.23
CA TYR A 11 9.69 -12.92 -16.12
C TYR A 11 10.70 -12.28 -15.16
N ALA A 12 11.35 -11.26 -15.71
CA ALA A 12 12.44 -10.51 -15.13
C ALA A 12 11.92 -9.37 -14.24
N ASP A 13 12.87 -8.77 -13.51
CA ASP A 13 12.71 -7.73 -12.48
C ASP A 13 11.50 -6.82 -12.66
N GLY A 14 10.64 -6.80 -11.63
CA GLY A 14 9.51 -5.88 -11.52
C GLY A 14 8.14 -6.44 -11.88
N ILE A 15 8.03 -7.62 -12.50
CA ILE A 15 6.73 -8.25 -12.82
C ILE A 15 6.41 -9.43 -11.88
N GLY A 16 7.30 -10.42 -11.78
CA GLY A 16 7.06 -11.64 -11.01
C GLY A 16 7.76 -12.86 -11.61
N THR A 17 7.59 -14.03 -10.99
CA THR A 17 8.19 -15.30 -11.42
C THR A 17 7.11 -16.30 -11.83
N LEU A 18 7.28 -16.93 -12.99
CA LEU A 18 6.41 -18.01 -13.47
C LEU A 18 7.17 -19.34 -13.47
N ILE A 19 6.58 -20.35 -12.85
CA ILE A 19 7.06 -21.74 -12.86
C ILE A 19 5.99 -22.60 -13.53
N ILE A 20 6.38 -23.38 -14.55
CA ILE A 20 5.52 -24.36 -15.22
C ILE A 20 6.13 -25.74 -15.02
N ASN A 21 5.36 -26.66 -14.45
CA ASN A 21 5.80 -28.03 -14.16
C ASN A 21 5.54 -28.96 -15.36
N ALA A 22 6.21 -30.10 -15.43
CA ALA A 22 6.06 -31.07 -16.52
C ALA A 22 4.69 -31.77 -16.61
N ASP A 23 3.79 -31.53 -15.64
CA ASP A 23 2.42 -32.05 -15.59
C ASP A 23 1.36 -31.02 -16.02
N GLY A 24 1.77 -29.79 -16.37
CA GLY A 24 0.86 -28.71 -16.78
C GLY A 24 0.42 -27.79 -15.66
N SER A 25 0.73 -28.12 -14.41
CA SER A 25 0.51 -27.19 -13.31
C SER A 25 1.48 -26.01 -13.40
N TYR A 26 1.02 -24.83 -13.00
CA TYR A 26 1.82 -23.60 -13.00
C TYR A 26 1.65 -22.83 -11.69
N THR A 27 2.67 -22.05 -11.34
CA THR A 27 2.64 -21.10 -10.23
C THR A 27 3.21 -19.77 -10.71
N PHE A 28 2.41 -18.71 -10.59
CA PHE A 28 2.85 -17.35 -10.83
C PHE A 28 2.93 -16.60 -9.50
N THR A 29 4.10 -16.03 -9.18
CA THR A 29 4.32 -15.19 -8.01
C THR A 29 4.58 -13.76 -8.49
N PRO A 30 3.62 -12.82 -8.36
CA PRO A 30 3.83 -11.43 -8.76
C PRO A 30 4.93 -10.77 -7.92
N ALA A 31 5.64 -9.82 -8.51
CA ALA A 31 6.51 -8.93 -7.76
C ALA A 31 5.68 -8.07 -6.79
N LEU A 32 6.29 -7.66 -5.68
CA LEU A 32 5.63 -6.79 -4.71
C LEU A 32 5.10 -5.53 -5.40
N ASN A 33 3.84 -5.19 -5.15
CA ASN A 33 3.12 -4.04 -5.71
C ASN A 33 2.95 -4.04 -7.23
N TYR A 34 3.24 -5.15 -7.93
CA TYR A 34 2.94 -5.25 -9.36
C TYR A 34 1.44 -5.28 -9.61
N THR A 35 0.98 -4.43 -10.53
CA THR A 35 -0.40 -4.39 -10.99
C THR A 35 -0.42 -4.35 -12.51
N GLY A 36 -1.40 -5.01 -13.11
CA GLY A 36 -1.59 -4.98 -14.55
C GLY A 36 -1.34 -6.32 -15.25
N PRO A 37 -1.26 -6.28 -16.59
CA PRO A 37 -1.24 -7.48 -17.42
C PRO A 37 0.16 -8.10 -17.46
N VAL A 38 0.25 -9.38 -17.11
CA VAL A 38 1.48 -10.16 -17.32
C VAL A 38 1.61 -10.43 -18.83
N PRO A 39 2.82 -10.35 -19.40
CA PRO A 39 2.98 -10.66 -20.82
C PRO A 39 2.52 -12.09 -21.12
N ALA A 40 1.99 -12.30 -22.33
CA ALA A 40 1.46 -13.60 -22.72
C ALA A 40 2.59 -14.64 -22.80
N VAL A 41 2.29 -15.83 -22.29
CA VAL A 41 3.22 -16.97 -22.29
C VAL A 41 2.75 -17.96 -23.32
N ASN A 42 3.58 -18.23 -24.31
CA ASN A 42 3.34 -19.30 -25.27
C ASN A 42 3.99 -20.59 -24.76
N TYR A 43 3.27 -21.70 -24.83
CA TYR A 43 3.75 -22.99 -24.39
C TYR A 43 3.21 -24.10 -25.30
N THR A 44 3.91 -25.22 -25.33
CA THR A 44 3.57 -26.39 -26.13
C THR A 44 3.14 -27.54 -25.23
N VAL A 45 2.06 -28.22 -25.62
CA VAL A 45 1.52 -29.39 -24.92
C VAL A 45 1.65 -30.59 -25.86
N THR A 46 2.17 -31.71 -25.36
CA THR A 46 2.27 -32.96 -26.11
C THR A 46 1.82 -34.16 -25.27
N ASP A 47 1.10 -35.09 -25.89
CA ASP A 47 0.75 -36.37 -25.28
C ASP A 47 1.79 -37.47 -25.54
N GLY A 48 2.70 -37.24 -26.49
CA GLY A 48 3.73 -38.16 -26.97
C GLY A 48 3.61 -38.45 -28.48
N ASP A 49 2.44 -38.21 -29.07
CA ASP A 49 2.16 -38.45 -30.48
C ASP A 49 1.89 -37.12 -31.22
N ASP A 50 1.12 -36.21 -30.62
CA ASP A 50 0.79 -34.89 -31.16
C ASP A 50 1.35 -33.77 -30.29
N THR A 51 1.58 -32.59 -30.90
CA THR A 51 1.99 -31.36 -30.20
C THR A 51 1.05 -30.23 -30.60
N ASN A 52 0.59 -29.47 -29.61
CA ASN A 52 -0.26 -28.29 -29.80
C ASN A 52 0.33 -27.07 -29.11
N ASP A 53 0.29 -25.93 -29.81
CA ASP A 53 0.66 -24.63 -29.24
C ASP A 53 -0.52 -24.05 -28.45
N SER A 54 -0.22 -23.32 -27.37
CA SER A 54 -1.21 -22.64 -26.55
C SER A 54 -0.66 -21.36 -25.95
N THR A 55 -1.56 -20.44 -25.62
CA THR A 55 -1.21 -19.14 -25.02
C THR A 55 -1.88 -19.02 -23.65
N MET A 56 -1.09 -18.67 -22.64
CA MET A 56 -1.56 -18.35 -21.29
C MET A 56 -1.49 -16.85 -21.07
N THR A 57 -2.60 -16.27 -20.61
CA THR A 57 -2.71 -14.86 -20.22
C THR A 57 -3.04 -14.77 -18.73
N ILE A 58 -2.31 -13.92 -18.02
CA ILE A 58 -2.50 -13.68 -16.58
C ILE A 58 -2.67 -12.19 -16.36
N THR A 59 -3.68 -11.80 -15.59
CA THR A 59 -3.93 -10.40 -15.21
C THR A 59 -3.93 -10.27 -13.70
N ILE A 60 -3.12 -9.34 -13.17
CA ILE A 60 -3.11 -9.04 -11.75
C ILE A 60 -3.95 -7.80 -11.49
N THR A 61 -5.10 -8.01 -10.84
CA THR A 61 -5.94 -6.93 -10.33
C THR A 61 -5.48 -6.53 -8.94
N PRO A 62 -5.19 -5.25 -8.66
CA PRO A 62 -4.91 -4.83 -7.30
C PRO A 62 -6.10 -5.11 -6.39
N VAL A 63 -5.81 -5.52 -5.17
CA VAL A 63 -6.76 -5.47 -4.06
C VAL A 63 -6.43 -4.19 -3.30
N ASP A 64 -7.38 -3.27 -3.23
CA ASP A 64 -7.24 -2.06 -2.42
C ASP A 64 -7.23 -2.46 -0.93
N GLU A 65 -6.20 -2.04 -0.21
CA GLU A 65 -6.07 -2.31 1.22
C GLU A 65 -6.61 -1.12 2.02
N PRO A 66 -7.41 -1.34 3.07
CA PRO A 66 -8.05 -0.25 3.78
C PRO A 66 -7.02 0.63 4.50
N VAL A 67 -7.11 1.94 4.27
CA VAL A 67 -6.38 2.93 5.05
C VAL A 67 -7.10 3.15 6.38
N SER A 68 -6.36 3.10 7.49
CA SER A 68 -6.91 3.39 8.81
C SER A 68 -6.19 4.55 9.49
N LEU A 69 -6.97 5.40 10.16
CA LEU A 69 -6.50 6.50 10.98
C LEU A 69 -7.01 6.33 12.40
N ASN A 70 -6.09 6.17 13.34
CA ASN A 70 -6.38 5.93 14.76
C ASN A 70 -5.72 6.99 15.63
N GLY A 71 -6.20 7.15 16.87
CA GLY A 71 -5.64 8.08 17.85
C GLY A 71 -6.20 9.51 17.80
N LEU A 72 -7.12 9.80 16.87
CA LEU A 72 -7.91 11.04 16.86
C LEU A 72 -9.17 10.99 17.74
N GLN A 73 -9.56 9.79 18.18
CA GLN A 73 -10.72 9.53 19.04
C GLN A 73 -10.43 9.87 20.51
N VAL A 74 -9.78 11.02 20.78
CA VAL A 74 -9.55 11.45 22.16
C VAL A 74 -10.87 11.99 22.70
N GLU A 75 -11.36 11.40 23.79
CA GLU A 75 -12.52 11.93 24.50
C GLU A 75 -12.21 13.38 24.93
N GLY A 76 -12.99 14.33 24.38
CA GLY A 76 -12.77 15.77 24.49
C GLY A 76 -11.88 16.43 23.43
N GLY A 77 -11.59 15.77 22.30
CA GLY A 77 -10.84 16.36 21.18
C GLY A 77 -11.63 17.44 20.40
N GLU A 78 -12.95 17.32 20.37
CA GLU A 78 -13.88 18.37 19.95
C GLU A 78 -14.50 18.96 21.24
N LEU A 79 -13.75 19.81 21.95
CA LEU A 79 -14.29 20.48 23.12
C LEU A 79 -14.93 21.80 22.68
N VAL A 80 -16.26 21.91 22.82
CA VAL A 80 -16.90 23.22 22.92
C VAL A 80 -16.54 23.75 24.29
N LEU A 81 -15.50 24.57 24.38
CA LEU A 81 -15.17 25.31 25.60
C LEU A 81 -16.26 26.37 25.80
N ASP A 82 -17.09 26.20 26.82
CA ASP A 82 -17.92 27.29 27.34
C ASP A 82 -17.15 28.00 28.47
N GLU A 83 -16.39 29.03 28.10
CA GLU A 83 -15.62 29.84 29.05
C GLU A 83 -16.52 30.55 30.08
N ALA A 84 -17.82 30.71 29.82
CA ALA A 84 -18.73 31.39 30.73
C ALA A 84 -18.96 30.63 32.05
N ALA A 85 -18.63 29.33 32.11
CA ALA A 85 -18.83 28.46 33.28
C ALA A 85 -17.56 28.17 34.09
N LEU A 86 -16.40 28.75 33.73
CA LEU A 86 -15.13 28.50 34.44
C LEU A 86 -14.83 29.64 35.44
N PRO A 87 -14.70 29.36 36.76
CA PRO A 87 -14.33 30.36 37.77
C PRO A 87 -13.00 31.07 37.46
N ASP A 88 -12.17 30.42 36.66
CA ASP A 88 -10.81 30.82 36.31
C ASP A 88 -10.73 31.34 34.86
N GLY A 89 -11.86 31.65 34.20
CA GLY A 89 -11.98 31.91 32.75
C GLY A 89 -11.11 33.02 32.14
N SER A 90 -10.16 33.58 32.89
CA SER A 90 -9.11 34.51 32.42
C SER A 90 -7.68 34.07 32.78
N ALA A 91 -7.50 32.94 33.46
CA ALA A 91 -6.23 32.38 33.91
C ALA A 91 -5.95 31.06 33.16
N PRO A 92 -5.46 31.13 31.91
CA PRO A 92 -5.21 29.93 31.12
C PRO A 92 -4.14 29.06 31.76
N ASP A 93 -4.46 27.79 32.03
CA ASP A 93 -3.44 26.77 32.28
C ASP A 93 -2.80 26.38 30.93
N GLY A 94 -1.66 27.01 30.63
CA GLY A 94 -0.91 26.75 29.40
C GLY A 94 -0.50 25.29 29.20
N ALA A 95 -0.39 24.50 30.28
CA ALA A 95 -0.09 23.07 30.19
C ALA A 95 -1.32 22.26 29.76
N ALA A 96 -2.54 22.69 30.13
CA ALA A 96 -3.79 22.07 29.69
C ALA A 96 -4.11 22.35 28.21
N LEU A 97 -3.53 23.40 27.62
CA LEU A 97 -3.74 23.78 26.22
C LEU A 97 -2.94 22.93 25.21
N THR A 98 -1.94 22.17 25.67
CA THR A 98 -1.12 21.32 24.80
C THR A 98 -1.30 19.86 25.19
N LYS A 99 -2.18 19.13 24.49
CA LYS A 99 -2.24 17.67 24.58
C LYS A 99 -1.32 17.05 23.53
N SER A 100 -0.21 16.48 23.97
CA SER A 100 0.61 15.61 23.13
C SER A 100 -0.05 14.24 23.03
N SER A 101 -0.50 13.89 21.82
CA SER A 101 -0.98 12.55 21.49
C SER A 101 -0.26 12.05 20.23
N THR A 102 -0.31 10.75 20.00
CA THR A 102 0.17 10.13 18.77
C THR A 102 -1.04 9.66 17.97
N PHE A 103 -1.17 10.14 16.74
CA PHE A 103 -2.01 9.47 15.75
C PHE A 103 -1.16 8.48 14.97
N THR A 104 -1.76 7.36 14.57
CA THR A 104 -1.09 6.36 13.74
C THR A 104 -1.80 6.27 12.40
N PHE A 105 -1.03 6.34 11.32
CA PHE A 105 -1.50 6.12 9.96
C PHE A 105 -0.90 4.81 9.46
N ASN A 106 -1.74 3.87 9.02
CA ASN A 106 -1.29 2.58 8.50
C ASN A 106 -1.88 2.35 7.10
N ALA A 107 -0.99 2.12 6.14
CA ALA A 107 -1.31 1.68 4.78
C ALA A 107 -0.40 0.48 4.47
N ALA A 108 -0.99 -0.69 4.27
CA ALA A 108 -0.26 -1.96 4.16
C ALA A 108 0.64 -2.03 2.91
N ASP A 109 0.27 -1.29 1.87
CA ASP A 109 0.98 -1.10 0.61
C ASP A 109 1.93 0.12 0.60
N GLY A 110 1.98 0.86 1.70
CA GLY A 110 2.81 2.05 1.87
C GLY A 110 2.04 3.35 1.66
N VAL A 111 2.65 4.47 2.06
CA VAL A 111 2.03 5.80 1.99
C VAL A 111 2.69 6.59 0.86
N GLN A 112 1.96 6.90 -0.21
CA GLN A 112 2.53 7.71 -1.30
C GLN A 112 2.63 9.20 -0.94
N SER A 113 1.63 9.72 -0.22
CA SER A 113 1.58 11.12 0.20
C SER A 113 0.93 11.25 1.58
N LEU A 114 1.50 12.10 2.43
CA LEU A 114 0.93 12.47 3.72
C LEU A 114 1.12 13.97 3.95
N THR A 115 0.02 14.70 4.09
CA THR A 115 0.02 16.13 4.39
C THR A 115 -0.78 16.38 5.67
N LEU A 116 -0.22 17.15 6.60
CA LEU A 116 -0.87 17.50 7.86
C LEU A 116 -0.81 19.01 8.06
N GLY A 117 -1.97 19.68 8.14
CA GLY A 117 -2.01 21.14 8.30
C GLY A 117 -1.24 21.91 7.22
N GLY A 118 -1.23 21.43 5.98
CA GLY A 118 -0.45 22.02 4.88
C GLY A 118 1.05 21.65 4.85
N VAL A 119 1.55 20.92 5.84
CA VAL A 119 2.92 20.38 5.86
C VAL A 119 2.96 19.02 5.16
N THR A 120 3.77 18.88 4.12
CA THR A 120 3.99 17.58 3.46
C THR A 120 5.04 16.78 4.22
N LEU A 121 4.64 15.64 4.78
CA LEU A 121 5.49 14.73 5.57
C LEU A 121 5.98 13.54 4.74
N ILE A 122 5.19 13.10 3.76
CA ILE A 122 5.56 12.04 2.82
C ILE A 122 5.20 12.50 1.41
N SER A 123 6.11 12.31 0.45
CA SER A 123 5.88 12.57 -0.97
C SER A 123 6.58 11.52 -1.82
N ASN A 124 5.86 10.98 -2.81
CA ASN A 124 6.34 9.87 -3.65
C ASN A 124 6.90 8.69 -2.83
N GLY A 125 6.26 8.36 -1.70
CA GLY A 125 6.70 7.28 -0.82
C GLY A 125 7.92 7.59 0.05
N GLN A 126 8.49 8.79 -0.06
CA GLN A 126 9.65 9.20 0.73
C GLN A 126 9.24 10.10 1.89
N VAL A 127 9.75 9.80 3.09
CA VAL A 127 9.54 10.65 4.26
C VAL A 127 10.39 11.92 4.11
N LEU A 128 9.74 13.07 4.17
CA LEU A 128 10.36 14.39 4.16
C LEU A 128 10.59 14.80 5.63
N THR A 129 11.76 14.47 6.18
CA THR A 129 12.04 14.54 7.63
C THR A 129 12.75 15.82 8.10
N THR A 130 12.50 16.99 7.53
CA THR A 130 13.16 18.22 8.01
C THR A 130 12.54 18.75 9.30
N PHE A 131 12.89 18.19 10.45
CA PHE A 131 12.39 18.68 11.75
C PHE A 131 13.19 19.89 12.28
N PRO A 132 12.53 20.82 13.00
CA PRO A 132 11.09 20.84 13.31
C PRO A 132 10.25 21.36 12.13
N GLN A 133 9.09 20.73 11.90
CA GLN A 133 8.05 21.23 11.00
C GLN A 133 6.95 21.92 11.83
N GLY A 134 6.52 23.10 11.40
CA GLY A 134 5.39 23.83 11.99
C GLY A 134 4.21 23.86 11.03
N ILE A 135 2.99 23.70 11.56
CA ILE A 135 1.76 23.92 10.79
C ILE A 135 1.58 25.44 10.65
N PRO A 136 1.58 26.01 9.43
CA PRO A 136 1.30 27.42 9.25
C PRO A 136 -0.14 27.71 9.70
N SER A 137 -0.29 28.57 10.72
CA SER A 137 -1.58 29.14 11.08
C SER A 137 -1.99 30.12 9.98
N GLY A 138 -3.15 29.89 9.35
CA GLY A 138 -3.81 30.88 8.50
C GLY A 138 -4.36 32.05 9.32
#